data_AF-A0AHY7-F1
#
_entry.id   AF-A0AHY7-F1
#
_cell.length_a   1.000
_cell.length_b   1.000
_cell.length_c   1.000
_cell.angle_alpha   90.00
_cell.angle_beta   90.00
_cell.angle_gamma   90.00
#
_symmetry.space_group_name_H-M   'P 1'
#
loop_
_entity.id
_entity.type
_entity.pdbx_description
1 polymer ?
#
loop_
_entity_poly.entity_id
_entity_poly.type
_entity_poly.pdbx_seq_one_letter_code
_entity_poly.pdbx_strand_id
1 'polypeptide(L)'
;MKTIANEYKEYILEHKKKNQFESEQTIYRFKNGYGASVIKEYMGPGVELAVIQFTNDKNWELEYSTSVTNDVLRNLTHERLIEKLEEIKNL
;
A
#
# COMPACT_ATOMS: atom_id res chain seq x y z
N MET A 1 -6.39 -16.35 -2.08
CA MET A 1 -7.13 -15.12 -1.77
C MET A 1 -6.73 -14.06 -2.79
N LYS A 2 -7.68 -13.45 -3.52
CA LYS A 2 -7.38 -12.37 -4.47
C LYS A 2 -7.28 -11.07 -3.65
N THR A 3 -6.11 -10.45 -3.66
CA THR A 3 -5.80 -9.18 -2.99
C THR A 3 -5.54 -8.09 -4.03
N ILE A 4 -5.26 -6.86 -3.61
CA ILE A 4 -5.08 -5.73 -4.53
C ILE A 4 -3.89 -5.97 -5.48
N ALA A 5 -2.73 -6.38 -4.95
CA ALA A 5 -1.57 -6.84 -5.71
C ALA A 5 -1.16 -8.25 -5.26
N ASN A 6 -1.46 -9.27 -6.07
CA ASN A 6 -1.19 -10.67 -5.73
C ASN A 6 0.29 -11.05 -5.87
N GLU A 7 1.03 -10.29 -6.68
CA GLU A 7 2.46 -10.37 -6.89
C GLU A 7 3.22 -10.16 -5.58
N TYR A 8 2.66 -9.34 -4.68
CA TYR A 8 3.20 -9.05 -3.35
C TYR A 8 2.44 -9.74 -2.22
N LYS A 9 1.70 -10.82 -2.50
CA LYS A 9 0.87 -11.51 -1.49
C LYS A 9 1.63 -11.96 -0.24
N GLU A 10 2.93 -12.26 -0.38
CA GLU A 10 3.79 -12.71 0.73
C GLU A 10 4.17 -11.57 1.69
N TYR A 11 4.03 -10.31 1.26
CA TYR A 11 4.31 -9.12 2.08
C TYR A 11 3.04 -8.54 2.72
N ILE A 12 1.88 -9.15 2.51
CA ILE A 12 0.63 -8.68 3.10
C ILE A 12 0.67 -8.94 4.60
N LEU A 13 0.70 -7.85 5.37
CA LEU A 13 0.56 -7.89 6.81
C LEU A 13 -0.91 -7.93 7.22
N GLU A 14 -1.73 -7.10 6.56
CA GLU A 14 -3.13 -6.95 6.89
C GLU A 14 -3.95 -6.68 5.62
N HIS A 15 -5.17 -7.21 5.61
CA HIS A 15 -6.16 -6.91 4.59
C HIS A 15 -7.52 -6.67 5.25
N LYS A 16 -8.06 -5.46 5.07
CA LYS A 16 -9.32 -5.00 5.67
C LYS A 16 -10.34 -4.72 4.57
N LYS A 17 -11.53 -5.31 4.71
CA LYS A 17 -12.73 -4.93 3.95
C LYS A 17 -13.77 -4.40 4.92
N LYS A 18 -14.36 -3.24 4.62
CA LYS A 18 -15.50 -2.70 5.34
C LYS A 18 -16.71 -2.64 4.40
N ASN A 19 -17.93 -2.72 4.94
CA ASN A 19 -19.15 -2.97 4.17
C ASN A 19 -19.85 -1.67 3.72
N GLN A 20 -20.67 -1.82 2.67
CA GLN A 20 -21.60 -0.91 1.97
C GLN A 20 -21.10 0.48 1.49
N PHE A 21 -20.13 1.12 2.14
CA PHE A 21 -19.62 2.43 1.72
C PHE A 21 -18.09 2.61 1.87
N GLU A 22 -17.34 1.60 2.32
CA GLU A 22 -15.94 1.78 2.73
C GLU A 22 -14.93 0.94 1.95
N SER A 23 -13.80 1.59 1.70
CA SER A 23 -12.65 1.16 0.91
C SER A 23 -12.00 -0.14 1.39
N GLU A 24 -11.63 -1.00 0.44
CA GLU A 24 -10.75 -2.15 0.67
C GLU A 24 -9.31 -1.65 0.87
N GLN A 25 -8.68 -1.98 2.00
CA GLN A 25 -7.29 -1.60 2.31
C GLN A 25 -6.41 -2.84 2.47
N THR A 26 -5.21 -2.79 1.87
CA THR A 26 -4.16 -3.79 2.08
C THR A 26 -2.89 -3.10 2.57
N ILE A 27 -2.33 -3.61 3.67
CA ILE A 27 -1.05 -3.18 4.22
C ILE A 27 0.04 -4.17 3.79
N TYR A 28 1.04 -3.66 3.09
CA TYR A 28 2.23 -4.39 2.70
C TYR A 28 3.39 -4.01 3.62
N ARG A 29 4.14 -4.99 4.13
CA ARG A 29 5.34 -4.79 4.96
C ARG A 29 6.54 -5.43 4.28
N PHE A 30 7.59 -4.65 4.06
CA PHE A 30 8.85 -5.12 3.50
C PHE A 30 9.92 -5.27 4.59
N LYS A 31 11.00 -5.98 4.25
CA LYS A 31 12.10 -6.30 5.19
C LYS A 31 12.95 -5.08 5.56
N ASN A 32 12.92 -4.02 4.75
CA ASN A 32 13.65 -2.77 4.98
C ASN A 32 12.99 -1.86 6.04
N GLY A 33 11.90 -2.31 6.68
CA GLY A 33 11.18 -1.51 7.69
C GLY A 33 10.14 -0.56 7.09
N TYR A 34 10.04 -0.47 5.76
CA TYR A 34 9.01 0.29 5.07
C TYR A 34 7.89 -0.62 4.55
N GLY A 35 6.85 0.01 4.02
CA GLY A 35 5.70 -0.66 3.46
C GLY A 35 4.80 0.29 2.70
N ALA A 36 3.64 -0.23 2.31
CA ALA A 36 2.60 0.56 1.65
C ALA A 36 1.23 0.31 2.29
N SER A 37 0.48 1.38 2.50
CA SER A 37 -0.97 1.33 2.71
C SER A 37 -1.66 1.56 1.37
N VAL A 38 -2.33 0.53 0.85
CA VAL A 38 -3.00 0.58 -0.45
C VAL A 38 -4.51 0.48 -0.27
N ILE A 39 -5.24 1.46 -0.81
CA ILE A 39 -6.68 1.61 -0.65
C ILE A 39 -7.34 1.56 -2.03
N LYS A 40 -8.37 0.72 -2.19
CA LYS A 40 -9.18 0.71 -3.41
C LYS A 40 -10.10 1.93 -3.42
N GLU A 41 -10.07 2.70 -4.51
CA GLU A 41 -10.94 3.86 -4.66
C GLU A 41 -12.42 3.46 -4.75
N TYR A 42 -13.30 4.29 -4.18
CA TYR A 42 -14.74 4.02 -4.14
C TYR A 42 -15.41 4.21 -5.51
N MET A 43 -15.03 5.26 -6.26
CA MET A 43 -15.65 5.61 -7.55
C MET A 43 -14.71 5.43 -8.76
N GLY A 44 -13.56 4.77 -8.57
CA GLY A 44 -12.53 4.64 -9.61
C GLY A 44 -12.02 3.21 -9.76
N PRO A 45 -11.48 2.84 -10.94
CA PRO A 45 -10.82 1.56 -11.14
C PRO A 45 -9.42 1.50 -10.49
N GLY A 46 -8.88 2.64 -10.07
CA GLY A 46 -7.56 2.78 -9.51
C GLY A 46 -7.48 2.54 -8.00
N VAL A 47 -6.28 2.71 -7.47
CA VAL A 47 -6.00 2.64 -6.04
C VAL A 47 -5.23 3.87 -5.57
N GLU A 48 -5.33 4.15 -4.28
CA GLU A 48 -4.48 5.09 -3.57
C GLU A 48 -3.34 4.32 -2.87
N LEU A 49 -2.13 4.88 -2.87
CA LEU A 49 -0.96 4.33 -2.18
C LEU A 49 -0.30 5.42 -1.33
N ALA A 50 -0.03 5.07 -0.08
CA ALA A 50 0.83 5.85 0.82
C ALA A 50 2.02 4.99 1.28
N VAL A 51 3.22 5.58 1.34
CA VAL A 51 4.38 4.94 1.97
C VAL A 51 4.18 4.97 3.48
N ILE A 52 4.52 3.87 4.13
CA ILE A 52 4.48 3.75 5.59
C ILE A 52 5.83 3.24 6.12
N GLN A 53 6.20 3.67 7.32
CA GLN A 53 7.36 3.17 8.04
C GLN A 53 6.89 2.43 9.30
N PHE A 54 7.40 1.23 9.53
CA PHE A 54 7.08 0.44 10.72
C PHE A 54 7.93 0.89 11.90
N THR A 55 7.28 1.44 12.92
CA THR A 55 7.94 1.82 14.18
C THR A 55 8.13 0.63 15.12
N ASN A 56 7.35 -0.44 14.91
CA ASN A 56 7.52 -1.76 15.51
C ASN A 56 6.69 -2.81 14.75
N ASP A 57 6.58 -4.04 15.27
CA ASP A 57 5.87 -5.12 14.58
C ASP A 57 4.38 -4.92 14.39
N LYS A 58 3.75 -4.03 15.16
CA LYS A 58 2.30 -3.83 15.17
C LYS A 58 1.88 -2.43 14.75
N ASN A 59 2.81 -1.49 14.68
CA ASN A 59 2.53 -0.08 14.44
C ASN A 59 3.36 0.45 13.27
N TRP A 60 2.75 1.37 12.54
CA TRP A 60 3.36 2.07 11.42
C TRP A 60 2.82 3.49 11.36
N GLU A 61 3.59 4.37 10.71
CA GLU A 61 3.24 5.77 10.50
C GLU A 61 3.37 6.10 9.01
N LEU A 62 2.67 7.15 8.55
CA LEU A 62 2.81 7.63 7.17
C LEU A 62 4.20 8.25 7.01
N GLU A 63 4.86 7.90 5.92
CA GLU A 63 6.20 8.38 5.60
C GLU A 63 6.13 9.25 4.34
N TYR A 64 6.53 10.51 4.47
CA TYR A 64 6.49 11.52 3.40
C TYR A 64 7.88 12.01 2.99
N SER A 65 8.94 11.48 3.59
CA SER A 65 10.33 11.89 3.31
C SER A 65 11.08 10.96 2.34
N THR A 66 10.41 9.93 1.79
CA THR A 66 11.05 9.00 0.85
C THR A 66 11.22 9.60 -0.56
N SER A 67 12.16 9.06 -1.32
CA SER A 67 12.30 9.37 -2.76
C SER A 67 11.15 8.85 -3.62
N VAL A 68 10.31 7.94 -3.11
CA VAL A 68 9.18 7.35 -3.85
C VAL A 68 8.07 8.37 -4.03
N THR A 69 7.66 9.03 -2.94
CA THR A 69 6.65 10.08 -2.90
C THR A 69 6.70 10.81 -1.56
N ASN A 70 6.28 12.07 -1.58
CA ASN A 70 6.04 12.90 -0.41
C ASN A 70 4.53 13.19 -0.19
N ASP A 71 3.66 12.49 -0.90
CA ASP A 71 2.20 12.58 -0.80
C ASP A 71 1.54 11.21 -1.08
N VAL A 72 0.23 11.11 -0.85
CA VAL A 72 -0.58 9.95 -1.25
C VAL A 72 -0.75 9.95 -2.76
N LEU A 73 -0.28 8.90 -3.41
CA LEU A 73 -0.48 8.69 -4.83
C LEU A 73 -1.90 8.18 -5.06
N ARG A 74 -2.64 8.79 -6.00
CA ARG A 74 -4.06 8.48 -6.26
C ARG A 74 -4.25 7.96 -7.68
N ASN A 75 -5.36 7.25 -7.89
CA ASN A 75 -5.78 6.67 -9.17
C ASN A 75 -4.68 5.88 -9.88
N LEU A 76 -3.89 5.12 -9.11
CA LEU A 76 -2.84 4.27 -9.67
C LEU A 76 -3.48 3.10 -10.41
N THR A 77 -2.99 2.87 -11.64
CA THR A 77 -3.24 1.60 -12.33
C THR A 77 -2.52 0.46 -11.62
N HIS A 78 -2.91 -0.78 -11.90
CA HIS A 78 -2.23 -1.95 -11.35
C HIS A 78 -0.72 -1.95 -11.66
N GLU A 79 -0.34 -1.63 -12.90
CA GLU A 79 1.06 -1.55 -13.31
C GLU A 79 1.85 -0.52 -12.49
N ARG A 80 1.32 0.70 -12.34
CA ARG A 80 1.95 1.75 -11.53
C ARG A 80 2.00 1.40 -10.05
N LEU A 81 0.99 0.70 -9.53
CA LEU A 81 1.02 0.18 -8.18
C LEU A 81 2.19 -0.80 -7.99
N ILE A 82 2.37 -1.76 -8.90
CA ILE A 82 3.46 -2.74 -8.84
C ILE A 82 4.83 -2.05 -8.89
N GLU A 83 5.02 -1.08 -9.79
CA GLU A 83 6.24 -0.28 -9.85
C GLU A 83 6.54 0.41 -8.51
N LYS A 84 5.55 1.06 -7.90
CA LYS A 84 5.73 1.76 -6.62
C LYS A 84 5.97 0.83 -5.45
N LEU A 85 5.33 -0.34 -5.42
CA LEU A 85 5.62 -1.36 -4.41
C LEU A 85 7.07 -1.87 -4.53
N GLU A 86 7.59 -2.03 -5.74
CA GLU A 86 8.99 -2.42 -5.94
C GLU A 86 9.97 -1.32 -5.54
N GLU A 87 9.65 -0.05 -5.84
CA GLU A 87 10.46 1.09 -5.40
C GLU A 87 10.55 1.14 -3.86
N ILE A 88 9.42 1.04 -3.15
CA ILE A 88 9.39 1.07 -1.67
C ILE A 88 10.15 -0.12 -1.07
N LYS A 89 10.03 -1.30 -1.67
CA LYS A 89 10.74 -2.50 -1.23
C LYS A 89 12.27 -2.38 -1.34
N ASN A 90 12.75 -1.53 -2.25
CA ASN A 90 14.17 -1.31 -2.52
C ASN A 90 14.73 0.00 -1.92
N LEU A 91 13.95 0.71 -1.08
CA LEU A 91 14.47 1.75 -0.18
C LEU A 91 15.45 1.17 0.83
#